data_AF-A0A2D7Y6D0-F1
#
_entry.id   AF-A0A2D7Y6D0-F1
#
_cell.length_a   1.000
_cell.length_b   1.000
_cell.length_c   1.000
_cell.angle_alpha   90.00
_cell.angle_beta   90.00
_cell.angle_gamma   90.00
#
_symmetry.space_group_name_H-M   'P 1'
#
loop_
_entity.id
_entity.type
_entity.pdbx_description
1 polymer ?
#
loop_
_entity_poly.entity_id
_entity_poly.type
_entity_poly.pdbx_seq_one_letter_code
_entity_poly.pdbx_strand_id
1 'polypeptide(L)'
;MSAVRALTGLAWRDTKQPMSETIPDIETVRSRLMEARLFQRLWAFDPRWVGSIPLDIHGPDADVDIACSAGPDLDAFRQHLEAELSGHDAQVTRNTHAGEPSIIARFSLDGLPVEIFGRTRPVETHESYVHWLAEDRILRLAEDRLRTDIRAIKLDGLKTEPAFARALDLGGDPYVELLKLASPGDDALGQLIQTAGYALKPEA
;
A
#
# COMPACT_ATOMS: atom_id res chain seq x y z
N MET A 1 -20.62 -23.50 20.34
CA MET A 1 -20.73 -22.42 19.33
C MET A 1 -19.53 -21.50 19.53
N SER A 2 -18.43 -21.79 18.83
CA SER A 2 -17.17 -21.08 19.01
C SER A 2 -17.20 -19.77 18.21
N ALA A 3 -17.07 -18.65 18.89
CA ALA A 3 -16.92 -17.34 18.28
C ALA A 3 -15.54 -17.27 17.62
N VAL A 4 -15.50 -17.34 16.30
CA VAL A 4 -14.33 -16.96 15.51
C VAL A 4 -14.19 -15.45 15.64
N ARG A 5 -13.35 -14.98 16.56
CA ARG A 5 -12.94 -13.57 16.63
C ARG A 5 -12.13 -13.28 15.38
N ALA A 6 -12.74 -12.60 14.41
CA ALA A 6 -12.00 -11.86 13.41
C ALA A 6 -11.10 -10.86 14.15
N LEU A 7 -9.79 -11.09 14.13
CA LEU A 7 -8.83 -10.09 14.59
C LEU A 7 -8.91 -8.94 13.60
N THR A 8 -9.57 -7.86 14.03
CA THR A 8 -9.67 -6.61 13.28
C THR A 8 -8.28 -5.98 13.13
N GLY A 9 -8.09 -5.11 12.14
CA GLY A 9 -6.80 -4.43 11.88
C GLY A 9 -6.21 -3.63 13.06
N LEU A 10 -6.94 -3.50 14.17
CA LEU A 10 -6.45 -2.96 15.44
C LEU A 10 -5.47 -3.92 16.12
N ALA A 11 -5.76 -5.23 16.17
CA ALA A 11 -4.92 -6.23 16.81
C ALA A 11 -3.59 -6.49 16.07
N TRP A 12 -3.57 -6.25 14.75
CA TRP A 12 -2.32 -6.29 13.97
C TRP A 12 -1.38 -5.13 14.34
N ARG A 13 -1.93 -3.92 14.54
CA ARG A 13 -1.11 -2.76 14.95
C ARG A 13 -0.51 -2.96 16.34
N ASP A 14 -1.24 -3.61 17.24
CA ASP A 14 -0.79 -3.94 18.59
C ASP A 14 0.24 -5.10 18.64
N THR A 15 0.41 -5.84 17.54
CA THR A 15 1.39 -6.96 17.42
C THR A 15 2.61 -6.60 16.59
N LYS A 16 2.67 -5.38 16.04
CA LYS A 16 3.89 -4.87 15.42
C LYS A 16 5.01 -4.83 16.45
N GLN A 17 6.24 -5.18 16.04
CA GLN A 17 7.43 -4.93 16.86
C GLN A 17 7.46 -3.45 17.28
N PRO A 18 8.03 -3.14 18.46
CA PRO A 18 8.06 -1.78 18.99
C PRO A 18 8.65 -0.81 17.96
N MET A 19 8.09 0.41 17.97
CA MET A 19 8.39 1.51 17.05
C MET A 19 9.89 1.60 16.75
N SER A 20 10.26 1.44 15.49
CA SER A 20 11.56 1.93 15.02
C SER A 20 11.48 3.44 14.99
N GLU A 21 12.30 4.15 15.77
CA GLU A 21 12.45 5.61 15.66
C GLU A 21 13.01 6.03 14.29
N THR A 22 13.49 5.07 13.50
CA THR A 22 14.09 5.28 12.19
C THR A 22 13.10 4.93 11.08
N ILE A 23 12.86 5.86 10.15
CA ILE A 23 12.13 5.58 8.91
C ILE A 23 12.99 4.64 8.07
N PRO A 24 12.50 3.44 7.69
CA PRO A 24 13.29 2.50 6.91
C PRO A 24 13.57 3.07 5.53
N ASP A 25 14.82 3.02 5.09
CA ASP A 25 15.21 3.45 3.75
C ASP A 25 14.63 2.51 2.67
N ILE A 26 14.19 3.08 1.53
CA ILE A 26 13.50 2.33 0.46
C ILE A 26 14.40 1.27 -0.18
N GLU A 27 15.69 1.54 -0.35
CA GLU A 27 16.65 0.56 -0.90
C GLU A 27 16.85 -0.59 0.07
N THR A 28 16.94 -0.29 1.37
CA THR A 28 17.04 -1.31 2.42
C THR A 28 15.80 -2.22 2.42
N VAL A 29 14.59 -1.66 2.32
CA VAL A 29 13.36 -2.44 2.21
C VAL A 29 13.39 -3.30 0.94
N ARG A 30 13.76 -2.71 -0.20
CA ARG A 30 13.85 -3.42 -1.49
C ARG A 30 14.82 -4.60 -1.42
N SER A 31 16.03 -4.40 -0.88
CA SER A 31 17.03 -5.46 -0.73
C SER A 31 16.49 -6.64 0.08
N ARG A 32 15.82 -6.39 1.22
CA ARG A 32 15.22 -7.45 2.04
C ARG A 32 14.15 -8.22 1.30
N LEU A 33 13.28 -7.55 0.54
CA LEU A 33 12.25 -8.20 -0.28
C LEU A 33 12.86 -9.07 -1.39
N MET A 34 13.98 -8.61 -1.98
CA MET A 34 14.72 -9.36 -3.01
C MET A 34 15.44 -10.58 -2.43
N GLU A 35 16.11 -10.43 -1.28
CA GLU A 35 16.78 -11.52 -0.57
C GLU A 35 15.79 -12.61 -0.13
N ALA A 36 14.62 -12.20 0.36
CA ALA A 36 13.52 -13.11 0.68
C ALA A 36 12.91 -13.77 -0.56
N ARG A 37 13.17 -13.23 -1.76
CA ARG A 37 12.58 -13.65 -3.04
C ARG A 37 11.05 -13.61 -3.03
N LEU A 38 10.47 -12.66 -2.30
CA LEU A 38 9.03 -12.65 -2.01
C LEU A 38 8.19 -12.53 -3.29
N PHE A 39 8.56 -11.62 -4.20
CA PHE A 39 7.88 -11.47 -5.50
C PHE A 39 8.03 -12.71 -6.40
N GLN A 40 9.14 -13.44 -6.32
CA GLN A 40 9.32 -14.67 -7.09
C GLN A 40 8.42 -15.79 -6.57
N ARG A 41 8.31 -15.93 -5.24
CA ARG A 41 7.42 -16.90 -4.58
C ARG A 41 5.94 -16.61 -4.83
N LEU A 42 5.58 -15.34 -5.00
CA LEU A 42 4.22 -14.90 -5.27
C LEU A 42 3.90 -14.74 -6.76
N TRP A 43 4.86 -15.02 -7.66
CA TRP A 43 4.77 -14.67 -9.09
C TRP A 43 3.48 -15.11 -9.79
N ALA A 44 2.98 -16.30 -9.45
CA ALA A 44 1.73 -16.84 -10.02
C ALA A 44 0.49 -15.99 -9.71
N PHE A 45 0.58 -15.07 -8.75
CA PHE A 45 -0.50 -14.21 -8.26
C PHE A 45 -0.27 -12.74 -8.60
N ASP A 46 0.60 -12.42 -9.59
CA ASP A 46 0.88 -11.05 -10.05
C ASP A 46 1.17 -10.05 -8.89
N PRO A 47 2.23 -10.28 -8.09
CA PRO A 47 2.48 -9.48 -6.90
C PRO A 47 2.94 -8.06 -7.27
N ARG A 48 2.27 -7.04 -6.73
CA ARG A 48 2.59 -5.61 -6.92
C ARG A 48 2.98 -4.97 -5.60
N TRP A 49 4.12 -4.29 -5.58
CA TRP A 49 4.51 -3.46 -4.45
C TRP A 49 3.74 -2.14 -4.48
N VAL A 50 2.84 -1.95 -3.52
CA VAL A 50 1.95 -0.78 -3.46
C VAL A 50 2.15 -0.04 -2.14
N GLY A 51 1.32 0.98 -1.90
CA GLY A 51 1.33 1.75 -0.68
C GLY A 51 2.45 2.78 -0.63
N SER A 52 2.74 3.28 0.57
CA SER A 52 3.53 4.50 0.72
C SER A 52 5.04 4.34 0.70
N ILE A 53 5.54 3.13 0.95
CA ILE A 53 6.99 2.84 0.91
C ILE A 53 7.54 2.97 -0.52
N PRO A 54 6.98 2.33 -1.57
CA PRO A 54 7.52 2.48 -2.92
C PRO A 54 7.43 3.91 -3.47
N LEU A 55 6.56 4.74 -2.88
CA LEU A 55 6.40 6.15 -3.20
C LEU A 55 7.35 7.07 -2.42
N ASP A 56 8.13 6.53 -1.48
CA ASP A 56 9.02 7.28 -0.61
C ASP A 56 8.30 8.45 0.08
N ILE A 57 7.17 8.14 0.71
CA ILE A 57 6.35 9.05 1.53
C ILE A 57 5.81 8.33 2.77
N HIS A 58 6.46 7.24 3.19
CA HIS A 58 6.10 6.49 4.38
C HIS A 58 6.66 7.13 5.65
N GLY A 59 6.01 6.81 6.77
CA GLY A 59 6.51 7.08 8.12
C GLY A 59 7.18 5.85 8.72
N PRO A 60 7.65 5.92 9.97
CA PRO A 60 8.36 4.82 10.64
C PRO A 60 7.52 3.55 10.82
N ASP A 61 6.19 3.69 10.96
CA ASP A 61 5.29 2.57 11.25
C ASP A 61 4.64 1.94 10.01
N ALA A 62 5.15 2.26 8.82
CA ALA A 62 4.58 1.80 7.56
C ALA A 62 4.83 0.31 7.32
N ASP A 63 3.82 -0.35 6.77
CA ASP A 63 3.89 -1.73 6.33
C ASP A 63 4.41 -1.79 4.89
N VAL A 64 5.09 -2.90 4.56
CA VAL A 64 5.26 -3.27 3.16
C VAL A 64 3.95 -3.86 2.66
N ASP A 65 3.28 -3.15 1.76
CA ASP A 65 2.02 -3.58 1.17
C ASP A 65 2.27 -4.27 -0.18
N ILE A 66 1.78 -5.51 -0.32
CA ILE A 66 1.83 -6.27 -1.57
C ILE A 66 0.41 -6.67 -1.97
N ALA A 67 -0.01 -6.24 -3.16
CA ALA A 67 -1.30 -6.64 -3.74
C ALA A 67 -1.10 -7.82 -4.71
N CYS A 68 -2.01 -8.79 -4.67
CA CYS A 68 -1.97 -10.00 -5.49
C CYS A 68 -3.34 -10.30 -6.13
N SER A 69 -3.31 -10.79 -7.36
CA SER A 69 -4.45 -11.44 -7.99
C SER A 69 -4.50 -12.90 -7.54
N ALA A 70 -5.38 -13.21 -6.60
CA ALA A 70 -5.53 -14.55 -6.01
C ALA A 70 -6.14 -15.58 -6.98
N GLY A 71 -6.55 -15.14 -8.19
CA GLY A 71 -7.25 -15.99 -9.16
C GLY A 71 -8.65 -16.41 -8.69
N PRO A 72 -9.31 -17.35 -9.39
CA PRO A 72 -10.69 -17.74 -9.07
C PRO A 72 -10.82 -18.53 -7.76
N ASP A 73 -9.72 -19.10 -7.25
CA ASP A 73 -9.71 -19.95 -6.06
C ASP A 73 -8.91 -19.29 -4.92
N LEU A 74 -9.63 -18.59 -4.03
CA LEU A 74 -9.03 -17.96 -2.84
C LEU A 74 -8.43 -18.98 -1.87
N ASP A 75 -8.85 -20.25 -1.90
CA ASP A 75 -8.34 -21.27 -1.00
C ASP A 75 -6.99 -21.77 -1.46
N ALA A 76 -6.80 -21.89 -2.78
CA ALA A 76 -5.49 -22.15 -3.37
C ALA A 76 -4.50 -21.03 -3.04
N PHE A 77 -4.90 -19.76 -3.16
CA PHE A 77 -4.05 -18.63 -2.78
C PHE A 77 -3.70 -18.64 -1.28
N ARG A 78 -4.69 -18.90 -0.42
CA ARG A 78 -4.47 -19.02 1.03
C ARG A 78 -3.48 -20.13 1.37
N GLN A 79 -3.65 -21.33 0.81
CA GLN A 79 -2.77 -22.48 1.05
C GLN A 79 -1.35 -22.19 0.55
N HIS A 80 -1.22 -21.51 -0.59
CA HIS A 80 0.06 -21.05 -1.09
C HIS A 80 0.76 -20.12 -0.09
N LEU A 81 0.06 -19.12 0.43
CA LEU A 81 0.60 -18.22 1.45
C LEU A 81 0.99 -18.95 2.74
N GLU A 82 0.16 -19.89 3.22
CA GLU A 82 0.47 -20.69 4.41
C GLU A 82 1.73 -21.55 4.22
N ALA A 83 1.94 -22.11 3.02
CA ALA A 83 3.13 -22.88 2.70
C ALA A 83 4.38 -21.99 2.59
N GLU A 84 4.32 -20.92 1.79
CA GLU A 84 5.45 -20.01 1.54
C GLU A 84 5.90 -19.26 2.80
N LEU A 85 4.97 -18.99 3.71
CA LEU A 85 5.21 -18.25 4.95
C LEU A 85 5.36 -19.16 6.18
N SER A 86 5.42 -20.48 6.01
CA SER A 86 5.52 -21.45 7.13
C SER A 86 6.76 -21.27 8.02
N GLY A 87 7.83 -20.65 7.51
CA GLY A 87 9.02 -20.28 8.27
C GLY A 87 8.89 -18.94 9.04
N HIS A 88 7.76 -18.25 8.89
CA HIS A 88 7.45 -16.99 9.56
C HIS A 88 6.28 -17.20 10.53
N ASP A 89 6.21 -16.38 11.59
CA ASP A 89 5.01 -16.30 12.44
C ASP A 89 3.91 -15.51 11.70
N ALA A 90 3.40 -16.11 10.63
CA ALA A 90 2.47 -15.48 9.70
C ALA A 90 1.02 -15.75 10.07
N GLN A 91 0.19 -14.71 10.02
CA GLN A 91 -1.25 -14.80 10.15
C GLN A 91 -1.90 -14.70 8.78
N VAL A 92 -2.41 -15.81 8.27
CA VAL A 92 -3.17 -15.87 7.01
C VAL A 92 -4.66 -16.00 7.32
N THR A 93 -5.45 -15.02 6.89
CA THR A 93 -6.86 -14.90 7.27
C THR A 93 -7.75 -14.59 6.07
N ARG A 94 -8.99 -15.06 6.12
CA ARG A 94 -10.04 -14.59 5.22
C ARG A 94 -10.56 -13.25 5.70
N ASN A 95 -10.85 -12.36 4.77
CA ASN A 95 -11.45 -11.08 5.04
C ASN A 95 -12.49 -10.73 3.97
N THR A 96 -13.30 -9.71 4.24
CA THR A 96 -14.18 -9.08 3.24
C THR A 96 -13.77 -7.62 3.11
N HIS A 97 -13.36 -7.23 1.91
CA HIS A 97 -13.00 -5.84 1.59
C HIS A 97 -13.95 -5.33 0.51
N ALA A 98 -14.51 -4.13 0.69
CA ALA A 98 -15.49 -3.53 -0.24
C ALA A 98 -16.60 -4.52 -0.71
N GLY A 99 -17.07 -5.39 0.18
CA GLY A 99 -18.11 -6.39 -0.13
C GLY A 99 -17.63 -7.67 -0.84
N GLU A 100 -16.34 -7.81 -1.15
CA GLU A 100 -15.81 -9.01 -1.82
C GLU A 100 -14.90 -9.83 -0.89
N PRO A 101 -14.94 -11.17 -1.00
CA PRO A 101 -14.00 -12.05 -0.32
C PRO A 101 -12.54 -11.76 -0.72
N SER A 102 -11.66 -11.86 0.27
CA SER A 102 -10.23 -11.61 0.13
C SER A 102 -9.43 -12.46 1.12
N ILE A 103 -8.13 -12.58 0.85
CA ILE A 103 -7.16 -13.17 1.79
C ILE A 103 -6.16 -12.08 2.17
N ILE A 104 -5.84 -12.04 3.46
CA ILE A 104 -4.76 -11.21 4.00
C ILE A 104 -3.77 -12.10 4.71
N ALA A 105 -2.49 -12.01 4.34
CA ALA A 105 -1.39 -12.55 5.11
C ALA A 105 -0.57 -11.42 5.73
N ARG A 106 -0.21 -11.59 7.00
CA ARG A 106 0.57 -10.63 7.75
C ARG A 106 1.69 -11.33 8.50
N PHE A 107 2.91 -10.82 8.38
CA PHE A 107 4.08 -11.41 9.00
C PHE A 107 5.20 -10.38 9.17
N SER A 108 6.27 -10.76 9.86
CA SER A 108 7.50 -9.95 9.94
C SER A 108 8.61 -10.57 9.10
N LEU A 109 9.26 -9.73 8.29
CA LEU A 109 10.45 -10.06 7.50
C LEU A 109 11.64 -9.27 8.05
N ASP A 110 12.48 -9.91 8.85
CA ASP A 110 13.64 -9.30 9.52
C ASP A 110 13.28 -8.04 10.33
N GLY A 111 12.10 -8.02 10.94
CA GLY A 111 11.56 -6.87 11.68
C GLY A 111 10.76 -5.88 10.84
N LEU A 112 10.72 -6.04 9.50
CA LEU A 112 9.80 -5.27 8.66
C LEU A 112 8.41 -5.90 8.69
N PRO A 113 7.36 -5.14 9.02
CA PRO A 113 6.01 -5.66 8.91
C PRO A 113 5.60 -5.71 7.43
N VAL A 114 5.06 -6.86 7.00
CA VAL A 114 4.62 -7.10 5.63
C VAL A 114 3.16 -7.52 5.64
N GLU A 115 2.35 -6.90 4.77
CA GLU A 115 0.97 -7.28 4.50
C GLU A 115 0.85 -7.68 3.02
N ILE A 116 0.39 -8.91 2.78
CA ILE A 116 0.02 -9.41 1.45
C ILE A 116 -1.50 -9.48 1.39
N PHE A 117 -2.09 -8.80 0.41
CA PHE A 117 -3.53 -8.75 0.18
C PHE A 117 -3.87 -9.34 -1.18
N GLY A 118 -4.80 -10.29 -1.22
CA GLY A 118 -5.26 -10.89 -2.46
C GLY A 118 -6.78 -10.94 -2.61
N ARG A 119 -7.23 -10.65 -3.84
CA ARG A 119 -8.63 -10.78 -4.29
C ARG A 119 -8.67 -11.54 -5.60
N THR A 120 -9.84 -12.04 -5.97
CA THR A 120 -10.02 -12.86 -7.20
C THR A 120 -9.85 -12.08 -8.51
N ARG A 121 -9.91 -10.74 -8.43
CA ARG A 121 -9.80 -9.82 -9.56
C ARG A 121 -8.36 -9.34 -9.79
N PRO A 122 -8.01 -8.93 -11.03
CA PRO A 122 -6.67 -8.42 -11.36
C PRO A 122 -6.24 -7.26 -10.46
N VAL A 123 -4.94 -7.18 -10.14
CA VAL A 123 -4.40 -6.16 -9.22
C VAL A 123 -4.63 -4.75 -9.76
N GLU A 124 -4.62 -4.57 -11.07
CA GLU A 124 -4.87 -3.29 -11.75
C GLU A 124 -6.23 -2.68 -11.41
N THR A 125 -7.15 -3.49 -10.90
CA THR A 125 -8.49 -3.05 -10.52
C THR A 125 -8.60 -2.79 -9.02
N HIS A 126 -7.64 -3.23 -8.21
CA HIS A 126 -7.66 -3.06 -6.75
C HIS A 126 -7.57 -1.58 -6.39
N GLU A 127 -8.38 -1.15 -5.42
CA GLU A 127 -8.44 0.23 -5.00
C GLU A 127 -7.06 0.72 -4.55
N SER A 128 -6.32 -0.10 -3.79
CA SER A 128 -4.94 0.20 -3.35
C SER A 128 -3.96 0.41 -4.51
N TYR A 129 -4.08 -0.36 -5.59
CA TYR A 129 -3.22 -0.20 -6.77
C TYR A 129 -3.62 1.02 -7.59
N VAL A 130 -4.92 1.27 -7.74
CA VAL A 130 -5.45 2.44 -8.45
C VAL A 130 -5.07 3.74 -7.72
N HIS A 131 -5.17 3.76 -6.39
CA HIS A 131 -4.65 4.84 -5.56
C HIS A 131 -3.16 5.03 -5.78
N TRP A 132 -2.37 3.95 -5.65
CA TRP A 132 -0.92 4.02 -5.85
C TRP A 132 -0.53 4.56 -7.23
N LEU A 133 -1.24 4.19 -8.30
CA LEU A 133 -1.00 4.73 -9.65
C LEU A 133 -1.22 6.25 -9.72
N ALA A 134 -2.31 6.74 -9.11
CA ALA A 134 -2.59 8.17 -9.06
C ALA A 134 -1.51 8.91 -8.25
N GLU A 135 -1.20 8.39 -7.06
CA GLU A 135 -0.22 8.95 -6.13
C GLU A 135 1.18 9.01 -6.76
N ASP A 136 1.67 7.91 -7.34
CA ASP A 136 2.94 7.83 -8.05
C ASP A 136 3.03 8.88 -9.16
N ARG A 137 2.00 8.96 -9.98
CA ARG A 137 1.95 9.88 -11.12
C ARG A 137 1.98 11.33 -10.68
N ILE A 138 1.20 11.68 -9.67
CA ILE A 138 1.20 13.02 -9.06
C ILE A 138 2.60 13.36 -8.54
N LEU A 139 3.24 12.45 -7.80
CA LEU A 139 4.57 12.68 -7.23
C LEU A 139 5.69 12.75 -8.29
N ARG A 140 5.50 12.14 -9.46
CA ARG A 140 6.41 12.26 -10.61
C ARG A 140 6.29 13.60 -11.31
N LEU A 141 5.08 14.15 -11.38
CA LEU A 141 4.81 15.44 -12.03
C LEU A 141 5.15 16.62 -11.13
N ALA A 142 4.86 16.53 -9.83
CA ALA A 142 5.05 17.63 -8.88
C ALA A 142 6.50 17.80 -8.43
N GLU A 143 6.87 19.02 -8.05
CA GLU A 143 8.11 19.34 -7.33
C GLU A 143 8.24 18.54 -6.00
N ASP A 144 9.47 18.36 -5.53
CA ASP A 144 9.75 17.53 -4.33
C ASP A 144 9.15 18.08 -3.03
N ARG A 145 8.73 19.36 -3.03
CA ARG A 145 7.98 19.95 -1.92
C ARG A 145 6.71 19.15 -1.60
N LEU A 146 6.01 18.63 -2.62
CA LEU A 146 4.80 17.84 -2.40
C LEU A 146 5.07 16.56 -1.59
N ARG A 147 6.17 15.85 -1.86
CA ARG A 147 6.57 14.67 -1.06
C ARG A 147 6.86 15.06 0.39
N THR A 148 7.51 16.20 0.59
CA THR A 148 7.85 16.72 1.92
C THR A 148 6.60 17.05 2.71
N ASP A 149 5.64 17.75 2.10
CA ASP A 149 4.38 18.15 2.73
C ASP A 149 3.52 16.91 3.05
N ILE A 150 3.43 15.92 2.15
CA ILE A 150 2.72 14.66 2.41
C ILE A 150 3.33 13.90 3.59
N ARG A 151 4.67 13.81 3.67
CA ARG A 151 5.31 13.16 4.83
C ARG A 151 5.00 13.89 6.13
N ALA A 152 5.07 15.22 6.14
CA ALA A 152 4.73 16.02 7.30
C ALA A 152 3.27 15.78 7.74
N ILE A 153 2.33 15.79 6.81
CA ILE A 153 0.91 15.50 7.09
C ILE A 153 0.73 14.09 7.65
N LYS A 154 1.47 13.10 7.15
CA LYS A 154 1.38 11.70 7.64
C LYS A 154 1.97 11.52 9.02
N LEU A 155 2.97 12.31 9.42
CA LEU A 155 3.50 12.31 10.78
C LEU A 155 2.45 12.75 11.81
N ASP A 156 1.44 13.52 11.40
CA ASP A 156 0.26 13.86 12.23
C ASP A 156 -0.76 12.72 12.33
N GLY A 157 -0.43 11.51 11.83
CA GLY A 157 -1.25 10.30 11.94
C GLY A 157 -2.22 10.05 10.78
N LEU A 158 -2.19 10.88 9.74
CA LEU A 158 -3.02 10.69 8.54
C LEU A 158 -2.52 9.51 7.68
N LYS A 159 -3.48 8.82 7.06
CA LYS A 159 -3.20 7.81 6.02
C LYS A 159 -2.78 8.48 4.71
N THR A 160 -2.27 7.69 3.77
CA THR A 160 -1.73 8.20 2.50
C THR A 160 -2.78 8.96 1.72
N GLU A 161 -3.96 8.38 1.51
CA GLU A 161 -5.02 8.95 0.70
C GLU A 161 -5.56 10.26 1.29
N PRO A 162 -5.88 10.34 2.60
CA PRO A 162 -6.18 11.61 3.27
C PRO A 162 -5.05 12.65 3.21
N ALA A 163 -3.79 12.23 3.25
CA ALA A 163 -2.66 13.16 3.17
C ALA A 163 -2.55 13.81 1.79
N PHE A 164 -2.74 13.04 0.72
CA PHE A 164 -2.84 13.58 -0.64
C PHE A 164 -4.04 14.48 -0.82
N ALA A 165 -5.23 14.07 -0.35
CA ALA A 165 -6.42 14.90 -0.44
C ALA A 165 -6.23 16.25 0.27
N ARG A 166 -5.58 16.25 1.44
CA ARG A 166 -5.24 17.47 2.16
C ARG A 166 -4.19 18.31 1.42
N ALA A 167 -3.13 17.69 0.90
CA ALA A 167 -2.06 18.41 0.21
C ALA A 167 -2.56 19.06 -1.10
N LEU A 168 -3.45 18.39 -1.82
CA LEU A 168 -3.99 18.84 -3.11
C LEU A 168 -5.31 19.61 -3.00
N ASP A 169 -5.76 19.90 -1.77
CA ASP A 169 -7.03 20.59 -1.49
C ASP A 169 -8.25 19.93 -2.17
N LEU A 170 -8.31 18.59 -2.14
CA LEU A 170 -9.41 17.84 -2.72
C LEU A 170 -10.65 17.91 -1.81
N GLY A 171 -11.77 18.33 -2.39
CA GLY A 171 -13.07 18.26 -1.74
C GLY A 171 -13.71 16.88 -1.87
N GLY A 172 -14.19 16.32 -0.76
CA GLY A 172 -14.93 15.05 -0.76
C GLY A 172 -14.28 13.98 0.11
N ASP A 173 -14.65 12.72 -0.16
CA ASP A 173 -14.02 11.57 0.51
C ASP A 173 -12.64 11.29 -0.12
N PRO A 174 -11.54 11.28 0.66
CA PRO A 174 -10.19 11.13 0.12
C PRO A 174 -9.99 9.87 -0.74
N TYR A 175 -10.58 8.75 -0.33
CA TYR A 175 -10.42 7.48 -1.06
C TYR A 175 -11.17 7.54 -2.39
N VAL A 176 -12.35 8.13 -2.41
CA VAL A 176 -13.13 8.30 -3.65
C VAL A 176 -12.47 9.29 -4.60
N GLU A 177 -11.98 10.44 -4.10
CA GLU A 177 -11.37 11.45 -4.95
C GLU A 177 -10.07 10.95 -5.60
N LEU A 178 -9.21 10.24 -4.86
CA LEU A 178 -7.97 9.71 -5.42
C LEU A 178 -8.20 8.64 -6.49
N LEU A 179 -9.25 7.82 -6.39
CA LEU A 179 -9.59 6.87 -7.45
C LEU A 179 -9.84 7.58 -8.79
N LYS A 180 -10.44 8.78 -8.76
CA LYS A 180 -10.73 9.57 -9.96
C LYS A 180 -9.46 10.10 -10.62
N LEU A 181 -8.35 10.22 -9.88
CA LEU A 181 -7.09 10.80 -10.36
C LEU A 181 -6.19 9.79 -11.10
N ALA A 182 -6.54 8.50 -11.10
CA ALA A 182 -5.78 7.50 -11.87
C ALA A 182 -6.01 7.61 -13.39
N SER A 183 -7.16 8.14 -13.82
CA SER A 183 -7.59 8.18 -15.23
C SER A 183 -7.17 9.43 -16.03
N PRO A 184 -7.14 10.66 -15.48
CA PRO A 184 -6.83 11.89 -16.22
C PRO A 184 -5.45 11.86 -16.89
N GLY A 185 -5.25 12.67 -17.93
CA GLY A 185 -3.94 12.90 -18.56
C GLY A 185 -3.01 13.74 -17.69
N ASP A 186 -1.71 13.81 -18.05
CA ASP A 186 -0.70 14.57 -17.29
C ASP A 186 -1.04 16.06 -17.25
N ASP A 187 -1.63 16.62 -18.32
CA ASP A 187 -2.08 18.02 -18.35
C ASP A 187 -3.11 18.33 -17.25
N ALA A 188 -4.09 17.44 -17.08
CA ALA A 188 -5.15 17.61 -16.08
C ALA A 188 -4.60 17.47 -14.65
N LEU A 189 -3.70 16.50 -14.43
CA LEU A 189 -3.01 16.36 -13.15
C LEU A 189 -2.09 17.56 -12.87
N GLY A 190 -1.42 18.07 -13.90
CA GLY A 190 -0.56 19.24 -13.79
C GLY A 190 -1.32 20.49 -13.35
N GLN A 191 -2.50 20.73 -13.94
CA GLN A 191 -3.39 21.82 -13.52
C GLN A 191 -3.85 21.68 -12.06
N LEU A 192 -4.18 20.45 -11.63
CA LEU A 192 -4.54 20.17 -10.23
C LEU A 192 -3.37 20.51 -9.29
N ILE A 193 -2.17 20.00 -9.59
CA ILE A 193 -0.95 20.22 -8.80
C ILE A 193 -0.63 21.72 -8.67
N GLN A 194 -0.72 22.46 -9.78
CA GLN A 194 -0.48 23.90 -9.79
C GLN A 194 -1.54 24.69 -9.02
N THR A 195 -2.81 24.26 -9.12
CA THR A 195 -3.92 24.88 -8.37
C THR A 195 -3.74 24.69 -6.86
N ALA A 196 -3.23 23.54 -6.44
CA ALA A 196 -2.84 23.27 -5.06
C ALA A 196 -1.54 23.99 -4.64
N GLY A 197 -0.94 24.78 -5.54
CA GLY A 197 0.19 25.66 -5.24
C GLY A 197 1.58 25.03 -5.43
N TYR A 198 1.68 23.85 -6.04
CA TYR A 198 2.96 23.18 -6.30
C TYR A 198 3.43 23.40 -7.73
N ALA A 199 4.73 23.56 -7.93
CA ALA A 199 5.32 23.58 -9.25
C ALA A 199 5.34 22.17 -9.88
N LEU A 200 5.38 22.13 -11.23
CA LEU A 200 5.67 20.90 -11.97
C LEU A 200 7.18 20.75 -12.13
N LYS A 201 7.66 19.51 -12.10
CA LYS A 201 9.03 19.17 -12.50
C LYS A 201 9.21 19.51 -13.99
N PRO A 202 10.40 19.98 -14.38
CA PRO A 202 10.72 20.13 -15.80
C PRO A 202 10.65 18.75 -16.48
N GLU A 203 10.13 18.71 -17.70
CA GLU A 203 10.23 17.52 -18.55
C GLU A 203 11.70 17.16 -18.73
N ALA A 204 12.04 15.89 -18.53
CA ALA A 204 13.39 15.35 -18.65
C ALA A 204 13.77 15.10 -20.12
#